data_AF-A0A5R8ZL94-F1
#
_entry.id   AF-A0A5R8ZL94-F1
#
_cell.length_a   1.000
_cell.length_b   1.000
_cell.length_c   1.000
_cell.angle_alpha   90.00
_cell.angle_beta   90.00
_cell.angle_gamma   90.00
#
_symmetry.space_group_name_H-M   'P 1'
#
loop_
_entity.id
_entity.type
_entity.pdbx_description
1 polymer ?
#
loop_
_entity_poly.entity_id
_entity_poly.type
_entity_poly.pdbx_seq_one_letter_code
_entity_poly.pdbx_strand_id
1 'polypeptide(L)'
;MSDLVPVPNGETQDERLDEERREAAKAIVQQQSKLRDLTTTRLLQAIWLLASLGAAGFLGSAMFIGVWTNYRTPFTIVGFAAAAVSTAYAAWHLISIRPKISEHVYDLRNLETAQLHLAAKEKADPISALRIYRLIASNDIEELSRYARRNGRYANILQWIVILGSVTATSLSGITVGGVDLPAVRLVTAIASGLVSVAAGVSGFFKFRERRTTQQQTADAMRRHLKAVELRINEYDNEDEKLVLKAFAQNMEELKDEQRKRELQLEESTNKNPTQ
;
A
#
# COMPACT_ATOMS: atom_id res chain seq x y z
N MET A 1 2.52 70.65 17.01
CA MET A 1 2.18 70.17 15.64
C MET A 1 3.33 69.26 15.24
N SER A 2 3.40 67.99 15.63
CA SER A 2 2.42 66.88 15.54
C SER A 2 1.97 66.65 14.10
N ASP A 3 2.83 66.01 13.32
CA ASP A 3 2.44 65.19 12.18
C ASP A 3 3.03 63.79 12.38
N LEU A 4 2.30 63.01 13.17
CA LEU A 4 2.40 61.56 13.17
C LEU A 4 1.67 61.08 11.92
N VAL A 5 2.44 60.77 10.88
CA VAL A 5 1.92 60.05 9.71
C VAL A 5 1.54 58.64 10.19
N PRO A 6 0.27 58.22 10.10
CA PRO A 6 -0.10 56.86 10.42
C PRO A 6 0.42 55.96 9.30
N VAL A 7 1.34 55.06 9.63
CA VAL A 7 1.74 53.98 8.72
C VAL A 7 0.48 53.15 8.47
N PRO A 8 0.01 53.02 7.21
CA PRO A 8 -1.21 52.29 6.92
C PRO A 8 -1.00 50.82 7.22
N ASN A 9 -1.91 50.26 8.02
CA ASN A 9 -2.04 48.87 8.46
C ASN A 9 -1.36 47.87 7.51
N GLY A 10 -0.11 47.56 7.79
CA GLY A 10 0.57 46.40 7.22
C GLY A 10 0.17 45.21 8.07
N GLU A 11 -0.47 44.23 7.45
CA GLU A 11 -0.73 42.91 8.04
C GLU A 11 0.47 42.47 8.86
N THR A 12 0.24 42.18 10.14
CA THR A 12 1.29 41.70 11.01
C THR A 12 1.85 40.39 10.44
N GLN A 13 3.15 40.14 10.59
CA GLN A 13 3.80 38.93 10.07
C GLN A 13 3.08 37.64 10.52
N ASP A 14 2.44 37.69 11.69
CA ASP A 14 1.61 36.64 12.26
C ASP A 14 0.29 36.45 11.48
N GLU A 15 -0.37 37.53 11.03
CA GLU A 15 -1.57 37.44 10.19
C GLU A 15 -1.27 36.80 8.83
N ARG A 16 -0.13 37.13 8.21
CA ARG A 16 0.29 36.52 6.94
C ARG A 16 0.61 35.04 7.08
N LEU A 17 1.27 34.64 8.18
CA LEU A 17 1.55 33.23 8.48
C LEU A 17 0.27 32.44 8.76
N ASP A 18 -0.71 33.05 9.44
CA ASP A 18 -1.99 32.41 9.69
C ASP A 18 -2.86 32.28 8.43
N GLU A 19 -2.77 33.24 7.50
CA GLU A 19 -3.37 33.14 6.15
C GLU A 19 -2.75 31.95 5.39
N GLU A 20 -1.41 31.88 5.32
CA GLU A 20 -0.68 30.77 4.66
C GLU A 20 -1.02 29.40 5.27
N ARG A 21 -1.18 29.31 6.60
CA ARG A 21 -1.61 28.08 7.29
C ARG A 21 -3.03 27.67 6.92
N ARG A 22 -3.96 28.62 6.84
CA ARG A 22 -5.35 28.35 6.44
C ARG A 22 -5.41 27.86 4.99
N GLU A 23 -4.62 28.43 4.11
CA GLU A 23 -4.53 27.99 2.72
C GLU A 23 -3.92 26.58 2.60
N ALA A 24 -2.82 26.31 3.31
CA ALA A 24 -2.21 24.98 3.35
C ALA A 24 -3.19 23.92 3.88
N ALA A 25 -3.93 24.22 4.96
CA ALA A 25 -4.93 23.32 5.51
C ALA A 25 -6.07 23.04 4.53
N LYS A 26 -6.57 24.05 3.81
CA LYS A 26 -7.58 23.88 2.75
C LYS A 26 -7.07 22.98 1.63
N ALA A 27 -5.83 23.17 1.18
CA ALA A 27 -5.21 22.37 0.12
C ALA A 27 -5.07 20.89 0.52
N ILE A 28 -4.67 20.62 1.77
CA ILE A 28 -4.60 19.26 2.34
C ILE A 28 -5.97 18.58 2.32
N VAL A 29 -7.00 19.26 2.84
CA VAL A 29 -8.37 18.72 2.87
C VAL A 29 -8.89 18.43 1.45
N GLN A 30 -8.62 19.32 0.50
CA GLN A 30 -9.02 19.13 -0.90
C GLN A 30 -8.31 17.94 -1.56
N GLN A 31 -7.03 17.72 -1.28
CA GLN A 31 -6.31 16.56 -1.81
C GLN A 31 -6.78 15.26 -1.15
N GLN A 32 -7.06 15.28 0.15
CA GLN A 32 -7.65 14.13 0.85
C GLN A 32 -9.02 13.73 0.28
N SER A 33 -9.88 14.70 -0.06
CA SER A 33 -11.19 14.40 -0.65
C SER A 33 -11.05 13.75 -2.03
N LYS A 34 -10.15 14.28 -2.89
CA LYS A 34 -9.85 13.70 -4.21
C LYS A 34 -9.31 12.27 -4.10
N LEU A 35 -8.41 12.02 -3.14
CA LEU A 35 -7.90 10.66 -2.87
C LEU A 35 -9.00 9.70 -2.43
N ARG A 36 -9.94 10.17 -1.61
CA ARG A 36 -11.08 9.36 -1.17
C ARG A 36 -11.98 9.00 -2.35
N ASP A 37 -12.27 9.94 -3.25
CA ASP A 37 -13.12 9.69 -4.43
C ASP A 37 -12.45 8.75 -5.44
N LEU A 38 -11.13 8.86 -5.63
CA LEU A 38 -10.38 7.94 -6.49
C LEU A 38 -10.32 6.53 -5.90
N THR A 39 -10.24 6.40 -4.56
CA THR A 39 -10.22 5.08 -3.90
C THR A 39 -11.58 4.40 -3.90
N THR A 40 -12.68 5.13 -3.70
CA THR A 40 -14.04 4.59 -3.84
C THR A 40 -14.33 4.17 -5.29
N THR A 41 -13.93 4.99 -6.26
CA THR A 41 -14.04 4.67 -7.70
C THR A 41 -13.28 3.39 -8.05
N ARG A 42 -12.07 3.22 -7.51
CA ARG A 42 -11.26 2.01 -7.69
C ARG A 42 -11.92 0.77 -7.08
N LEU A 43 -12.56 0.90 -5.92
CA LEU A 43 -13.29 -0.20 -5.27
C LEU A 43 -14.48 -0.66 -6.13
N LEU A 44 -15.30 0.28 -6.60
CA LEU A 44 -16.42 -0.01 -7.50
C LEU A 44 -15.96 -0.72 -8.78
N GLN A 45 -14.85 -0.28 -9.36
CA GLN A 45 -14.29 -0.91 -10.56
C GLN A 45 -13.67 -2.28 -10.30
N ALA A 46 -13.06 -2.49 -9.14
CA ALA A 46 -12.58 -3.81 -8.75
C ALA A 46 -13.74 -4.81 -8.57
N ILE A 47 -14.85 -4.36 -7.99
CA ILE A 47 -16.08 -5.16 -7.91
C ILE A 47 -16.61 -5.48 -9.31
N TRP A 48 -16.64 -4.49 -10.20
CA TRP A 48 -17.06 -4.71 -11.58
C TRP A 48 -16.18 -5.71 -12.33
N LEU A 49 -14.86 -5.63 -12.16
CA LEU A 49 -13.91 -6.58 -12.75
C LEU A 49 -14.07 -7.99 -12.20
N LEU A 50 -14.31 -8.15 -10.90
CA LEU A 50 -14.57 -9.45 -10.30
C LEU A 50 -15.89 -10.05 -10.83
N ALA A 51 -16.92 -9.23 -10.99
CA ALA A 51 -18.19 -9.65 -11.57
C ALA A 51 -18.03 -10.06 -13.05
N SER A 52 -17.29 -9.28 -13.85
CA SER A 52 -17.05 -9.59 -15.26
C SER A 52 -16.19 -10.84 -15.44
N LEU A 53 -15.19 -11.03 -14.58
CA LEU A 53 -14.34 -12.22 -14.54
C LEU A 53 -15.16 -13.47 -14.16
N GLY A 54 -16.05 -13.35 -13.17
CA GLY A 54 -16.98 -14.41 -12.79
C GLY A 54 -17.93 -14.78 -13.93
N ALA A 55 -18.49 -13.79 -14.62
CA ALA A 55 -19.35 -13.99 -15.78
C ALA A 55 -18.59 -14.64 -16.95
N ALA A 56 -17.37 -14.18 -17.25
CA ALA A 56 -16.51 -14.77 -18.28
C ALA A 56 -16.12 -16.21 -17.95
N GLY A 57 -15.82 -16.50 -16.67
CA GLY A 57 -15.54 -17.85 -16.18
C GLY A 57 -16.74 -18.78 -16.30
N PHE A 58 -17.94 -18.29 -15.95
CA PHE A 58 -19.19 -19.05 -16.07
C PHE A 58 -19.58 -19.33 -17.53
N LEU A 59 -19.49 -18.31 -18.39
CA LEU A 59 -19.78 -18.47 -19.83
C LEU A 59 -18.73 -19.36 -20.51
N GLY A 60 -17.46 -19.22 -20.14
CA GLY A 60 -16.37 -20.06 -20.64
C GLY A 60 -16.50 -21.52 -20.21
N SER A 61 -16.90 -21.79 -18.96
CA SER A 61 -17.14 -23.16 -18.48
C SER A 61 -18.36 -23.78 -19.16
N ALA A 62 -19.44 -23.02 -19.35
CA ALA A 62 -20.63 -23.47 -20.08
C ALA A 62 -20.33 -23.82 -21.54
N MET A 63 -19.43 -23.07 -22.20
CA MET A 63 -18.97 -23.34 -23.57
C MET A 63 -18.21 -24.68 -23.69
N PHE A 64 -17.50 -25.07 -22.63
CA PHE A 64 -16.63 -26.25 -22.59
C PHE A 64 -17.32 -27.53 -22.08
N ILE A 65 -18.34 -27.43 -21.22
CA ILE A 65 -19.07 -28.57 -20.62
C ILE A 65 -19.99 -29.31 -21.64
N GLY A 66 -20.03 -28.88 -22.90
CA GLY A 66 -20.74 -29.64 -23.94
C GLY A 66 -22.27 -29.46 -23.93
N VAL A 67 -22.80 -28.53 -23.13
CA VAL A 67 -24.19 -28.03 -23.30
C VAL A 67 -24.38 -27.43 -24.70
N TRP A 68 -23.27 -27.06 -25.35
CA TRP A 68 -23.23 -26.35 -26.62
C TRP A 68 -23.13 -27.23 -27.88
N THR A 69 -22.93 -28.54 -27.76
CA THR A 69 -22.95 -29.45 -28.93
C THR A 69 -24.37 -29.63 -29.50
N ASN A 70 -25.41 -29.38 -28.71
CA ASN A 70 -26.82 -29.50 -29.14
C ASN A 70 -27.52 -28.17 -29.48
N TYR A 71 -27.04 -27.01 -29.00
CA TYR A 71 -27.68 -25.71 -29.25
C TYR A 71 -26.63 -24.61 -29.48
N ARG A 72 -26.03 -24.59 -30.66
CA ARG A 72 -25.09 -23.55 -31.08
C ARG A 72 -25.85 -22.28 -31.50
N THR A 73 -26.38 -21.53 -30.55
CA THR A 73 -27.02 -20.24 -30.83
C THR A 73 -25.95 -19.13 -30.90
N PRO A 74 -26.06 -18.17 -31.84
CA PRO A 74 -25.08 -17.08 -32.00
C PRO A 74 -24.92 -16.21 -30.75
N PHE A 75 -25.94 -16.19 -29.87
CA PHE A 75 -25.97 -15.41 -28.64
C PHE A 75 -24.88 -15.78 -27.62
N THR A 76 -24.40 -17.02 -27.58
CA THR A 76 -23.40 -17.44 -26.58
C THR A 76 -21.97 -16.99 -26.90
N ILE A 77 -21.57 -17.00 -28.18
CA ILE A 77 -20.27 -16.49 -28.64
C ILE A 77 -20.21 -14.97 -28.42
N VAL A 78 -21.30 -14.29 -28.78
CA VAL A 78 -21.43 -12.85 -28.59
C VAL A 78 -21.39 -12.51 -27.10
N GLY A 79 -22.05 -13.29 -26.24
CA GLY A 79 -22.01 -13.11 -24.78
C GLY A 79 -20.61 -13.31 -24.19
N PHE A 80 -19.89 -14.36 -24.60
CA PHE A 80 -18.52 -14.60 -24.15
C PHE A 80 -17.56 -13.51 -24.62
N ALA A 81 -17.63 -13.12 -25.90
CA ALA A 81 -16.82 -12.04 -26.46
C ALA A 81 -17.09 -10.71 -25.74
N ALA A 82 -18.36 -10.39 -25.47
CA ALA A 82 -18.75 -9.20 -24.71
C ALA A 82 -18.21 -9.24 -23.26
N ALA A 83 -18.27 -10.40 -22.59
CA ALA A 83 -17.72 -10.58 -21.25
C ALA A 83 -16.18 -10.45 -21.22
N ALA A 84 -15.49 -10.98 -22.24
CA ALA A 84 -14.04 -10.85 -22.37
C ALA A 84 -13.62 -9.40 -22.63
N VAL A 85 -14.30 -8.69 -23.54
CA VAL A 85 -14.05 -7.26 -23.83
C VAL A 85 -14.34 -6.40 -22.60
N SER A 86 -15.45 -6.65 -21.91
CA SER A 86 -15.81 -5.96 -20.67
C SER A 86 -14.73 -6.15 -19.59
N THR A 87 -14.24 -7.38 -19.42
CA THR A 87 -13.16 -7.69 -18.47
C THR A 87 -11.84 -7.02 -18.84
N ALA A 88 -11.48 -7.02 -20.13
CA ALA A 88 -10.28 -6.34 -20.62
C ALA A 88 -10.36 -4.82 -20.41
N TYR A 89 -11.51 -4.22 -20.69
CA TYR A 89 -11.75 -2.79 -20.48
C TYR A 89 -11.71 -2.42 -18.99
N ALA A 90 -12.36 -3.20 -18.13
CA ALA A 90 -12.33 -3.02 -16.68
C ALA A 90 -10.90 -3.12 -16.13
N ALA A 91 -10.11 -4.08 -16.62
CA ALA A 91 -8.73 -4.29 -16.20
C ALA A 91 -7.83 -3.13 -16.63
N TRP A 92 -7.96 -2.69 -17.89
CA TRP A 92 -7.20 -1.56 -18.42
C TRP A 92 -7.50 -0.26 -17.64
N HIS A 93 -8.78 0.02 -17.38
CA HIS A 93 -9.19 1.21 -16.64
C HIS A 93 -8.66 1.20 -15.20
N LEU A 94 -8.70 0.05 -14.52
CA LEU A 94 -8.16 -0.10 -13.15
C LEU A 94 -6.64 0.17 -13.09
N ILE A 95 -5.89 -0.25 -14.11
CA ILE A 95 -4.45 0.02 -14.22
C ILE A 95 -4.20 1.50 -14.48
N SER A 96 -5.00 2.16 -15.31
CA SER A 96 -4.85 3.58 -15.66
C SER A 96 -5.05 4.56 -14.49
N ILE A 97 -5.76 4.16 -13.43
CA ILE A 97 -6.02 5.00 -12.26
C ILE A 97 -4.85 4.99 -11.25
N ARG A 98 -4.00 3.96 -11.26
CA ARG A 98 -2.82 3.89 -10.37
C ARG A 98 -1.94 5.14 -10.39
N PRO A 99 -1.50 5.68 -11.55
CA PRO A 99 -0.63 6.86 -11.56
C PRO A 99 -1.31 8.09 -10.93
N LYS A 100 -2.60 8.31 -11.19
CA LYS A 100 -3.36 9.45 -10.62
C LYS A 100 -3.41 9.42 -9.09
N ILE A 101 -3.61 8.23 -8.50
CA ILE A 101 -3.57 8.08 -7.03
C ILE A 101 -2.16 8.38 -6.49
N SER A 102 -1.12 7.93 -7.18
CA SER A 102 0.26 8.16 -6.75
C SER A 102 0.62 9.64 -6.74
N GLU A 103 0.19 10.38 -7.76
CA GLU A 103 0.40 11.83 -7.88
C GLU A 103 -0.27 12.58 -6.73
N HIS A 104 -1.55 12.32 -6.46
CA HIS A 104 -2.26 12.97 -5.35
C HIS A 104 -1.70 12.61 -3.96
N VAL A 105 -1.19 11.39 -3.76
CA VAL A 105 -0.50 11.01 -2.51
C VAL A 105 0.82 11.77 -2.37
N TYR A 106 1.56 11.94 -3.46
CA TYR A 106 2.80 12.70 -3.48
C TYR A 106 2.56 14.18 -3.17
N ASP A 107 1.55 14.79 -3.81
CA ASP A 107 1.15 16.18 -3.57
C ASP A 107 0.73 16.40 -2.11
N LEU A 108 -0.06 15.49 -1.55
CA LEU A 108 -0.48 15.57 -0.15
C LEU A 108 0.72 15.55 0.80
N ARG A 109 1.68 14.63 0.57
CA ARG A 109 2.92 14.56 1.35
C ARG A 109 3.76 15.82 1.23
N ASN A 110 3.86 16.40 0.04
CA ASN A 110 4.60 17.64 -0.18
C ASN A 110 3.95 18.81 0.57
N LEU A 111 2.61 18.89 0.58
CA LEU A 111 1.89 19.92 1.33
C LEU A 111 2.06 19.76 2.84
N GLU A 112 1.96 18.53 3.37
CA GLU A 112 2.23 18.24 4.78
C GLU A 112 3.66 18.60 5.17
N THR A 113 4.64 18.26 4.31
CA THR A 113 6.06 18.59 4.52
C THR A 113 6.30 20.10 4.48
N ALA A 114 5.67 20.82 3.55
CA ALA A 114 5.74 22.28 3.47
C ALA A 114 5.17 22.94 4.75
N GLN A 115 4.05 22.41 5.26
CA GLN A 115 3.47 22.87 6.52
C GLN A 115 4.42 22.64 7.72
N LEU A 116 5.09 21.49 7.77
CA LEU A 116 6.12 21.21 8.77
C LEU A 116 7.31 22.17 8.66
N HIS A 117 7.73 22.53 7.44
CA HIS A 117 8.81 23.52 7.23
C HIS A 117 8.40 24.93 7.64
N LEU A 118 7.16 25.34 7.40
CA LEU A 118 6.63 26.62 7.87
C LEU A 118 6.60 26.67 9.41
N ALA A 119 6.16 25.58 10.06
CA ALA A 119 6.22 25.45 11.51
C ALA A 119 7.66 25.43 12.07
N ALA A 120 8.62 24.90 11.31
CA ALA A 120 10.03 24.86 11.70
C ALA A 120 10.75 26.21 11.53
N LYS A 121 10.39 27.01 10.50
CA LYS A 121 10.98 28.34 10.25
C LYS A 121 10.71 29.33 11.40
N GLU A 122 9.66 29.13 12.16
CA GLU A 122 9.23 30.05 13.23
C GLU A 122 10.10 29.92 14.49
N LYS A 123 10.80 28.79 14.72
CA LYS A 123 11.64 28.59 15.91
C LYS A 123 12.87 27.72 15.61
N ALA A 124 13.98 28.36 15.23
CA ALA A 124 15.32 27.75 15.19
C ALA A 124 15.89 27.53 16.61
N ASP A 125 15.13 26.85 17.47
CA ASP A 125 15.58 26.36 18.76
C ASP A 125 15.84 24.84 18.64
N PRO A 126 17.06 24.35 18.96
CA PRO A 126 17.40 22.93 18.86
C PRO A 126 16.45 22.00 19.62
N ILE A 127 15.84 22.45 20.73
CA ILE A 127 14.88 21.66 21.49
C ILE A 127 13.56 21.55 20.71
N SER A 128 13.11 22.65 20.10
CA SER A 128 11.93 22.68 19.24
C SER A 128 12.07 21.72 18.04
N ALA A 129 13.26 21.66 17.41
CA ALA A 129 13.53 20.70 16.34
C ALA A 129 13.43 19.23 16.80
N LEU A 130 13.93 18.91 17.99
CA LEU A 130 13.83 17.56 18.56
C LEU A 130 12.38 17.20 18.96
N ARG A 131 11.57 18.16 19.40
CA ARG A 131 10.13 17.97 19.63
C ARG A 131 9.38 17.68 18.33
N ILE A 132 9.70 18.41 17.27
CA ILE A 132 9.15 18.17 15.93
C ILE A 132 9.57 16.78 15.44
N TYR A 133 10.84 16.39 15.65
CA TYR A 133 11.30 15.04 15.30
C TYR A 133 10.48 13.95 16.01
N ARG A 134 10.17 14.11 17.31
CA ARG A 134 9.30 13.18 18.04
C ARG A 134 7.90 13.07 17.42
N LEU A 135 7.34 14.19 16.94
CA LEU A 135 6.05 14.19 16.25
C LEU A 135 6.14 13.42 14.92
N ILE A 136 7.15 13.71 14.10
CA ILE A 136 7.37 13.05 12.80
C ILE A 136 7.63 11.55 12.98
N ALA A 137 8.36 11.16 14.02
CA ALA A 137 8.67 9.77 14.32
C ALA A 137 7.42 8.89 14.50
N SER A 138 6.30 9.46 14.97
CA SER A 138 5.03 8.74 15.04
C SER A 138 4.48 8.37 13.65
N ASN A 139 4.65 9.25 12.66
CA ASN A 139 4.26 9.00 11.28
C ASN A 139 5.16 7.94 10.63
N ASP A 140 6.47 7.96 10.93
CA ASP A 140 7.42 6.95 10.46
C ASP A 140 7.03 5.54 10.94
N ILE A 141 6.63 5.41 12.22
CA ILE A 141 6.14 4.15 12.80
C ILE A 141 4.88 3.67 12.07
N GLU A 142 3.95 4.57 11.77
CA GLU A 142 2.72 4.23 11.06
C GLU A 142 3.00 3.82 9.61
N GLU A 143 3.94 4.48 8.95
CA GLU A 143 4.41 4.13 7.61
C GLU A 143 5.03 2.73 7.58
N LEU A 144 5.97 2.42 8.47
CA LEU A 144 6.54 1.06 8.62
C LEU A 144 5.44 0.02 8.88
N SER A 145 4.50 0.31 9.78
CA SER A 145 3.36 -0.56 10.07
C SER A 145 2.44 -0.75 8.84
N ARG A 146 2.28 0.27 8.00
CA ARG A 146 1.51 0.20 6.74
C ARG A 146 2.24 -0.67 5.71
N TYR A 147 3.55 -0.52 5.56
CA TYR A 147 4.34 -1.38 4.67
C TYR A 147 4.32 -2.84 5.12
N ALA A 148 4.48 -3.11 6.41
CA ALA A 148 4.38 -4.46 6.97
C ALA A 148 3.01 -5.10 6.66
N ARG A 149 1.91 -4.36 6.87
CA ARG A 149 0.55 -4.81 6.53
C ARG A 149 0.36 -5.05 5.04
N ARG A 150 0.93 -4.22 4.17
CA ARG A 150 0.85 -4.37 2.71
C ARG A 150 1.62 -5.60 2.22
N ASN A 151 2.84 -5.78 2.71
CA ASN A 151 3.64 -6.99 2.45
C ASN A 151 2.94 -8.26 2.95
N GLY A 152 2.27 -8.18 4.11
CA GLY A 152 1.43 -9.27 4.62
C GLY A 152 0.24 -9.61 3.72
N ARG A 153 -0.42 -8.61 3.13
CA ARG A 153 -1.50 -8.84 2.17
C ARG A 153 -1.00 -9.57 0.92
N TYR A 154 0.14 -9.17 0.36
CA TYR A 154 0.70 -9.87 -0.81
C TYR A 154 1.09 -11.32 -0.49
N ALA A 155 1.77 -11.55 0.64
CA ALA A 155 2.11 -12.90 1.08
C ALA A 155 0.87 -13.78 1.26
N ASN A 156 -0.16 -13.25 1.92
CA ASN A 156 -1.41 -13.99 2.15
C ASN A 156 -2.14 -14.29 0.84
N ILE A 157 -2.22 -13.35 -0.10
CA ILE A 157 -2.87 -13.56 -1.40
C ILE A 157 -2.16 -14.66 -2.19
N LEU A 158 -0.83 -14.62 -2.26
CA LEU A 158 -0.05 -15.65 -2.96
C LEU A 158 -0.24 -17.03 -2.31
N GLN A 159 -0.25 -17.09 -0.97
CA GLN A 159 -0.50 -18.33 -0.24
C GLN A 159 -1.91 -18.88 -0.54
N TRP A 160 -2.94 -18.03 -0.58
CA TRP A 160 -4.30 -18.45 -0.94
C TRP A 160 -4.38 -18.97 -2.37
N ILE A 161 -3.68 -18.36 -3.33
CA ILE A 161 -3.61 -18.86 -4.71
C ILE A 161 -2.98 -20.26 -4.74
N VAL A 162 -1.88 -20.47 -4.00
CA VAL A 162 -1.22 -21.77 -3.91
C VAL A 162 -2.14 -22.84 -3.32
N ILE A 163 -2.80 -22.54 -2.20
CA ILE A 163 -3.72 -23.49 -1.53
C ILE A 163 -4.92 -23.79 -2.44
N LEU A 164 -5.60 -22.75 -2.94
CA LEU A 164 -6.81 -22.91 -3.74
C LEU A 164 -6.52 -23.61 -5.07
N GLY A 165 -5.42 -23.25 -5.73
CA GLY A 165 -5.01 -23.91 -6.97
C GLY A 165 -4.64 -25.38 -6.74
N SER A 166 -3.97 -25.71 -5.63
CA SER A 166 -3.62 -27.10 -5.29
C SER A 166 -4.84 -27.95 -4.98
N VAL A 167 -5.78 -27.43 -4.18
CA VAL A 167 -7.06 -28.11 -3.89
C VAL A 167 -7.85 -28.32 -5.19
N THR A 168 -7.97 -27.28 -6.02
CA THR A 168 -8.68 -27.33 -7.29
C THR A 168 -8.08 -28.36 -8.24
N ALA A 169 -6.75 -28.35 -8.40
CA ALA A 169 -6.04 -29.31 -9.25
C ALA A 169 -6.21 -30.76 -8.73
N THR A 170 -6.17 -30.96 -7.41
CA THR A 170 -6.38 -32.29 -6.79
C THR A 170 -7.80 -32.80 -7.03
N SER A 171 -8.82 -31.97 -6.79
CA SER A 171 -10.22 -32.34 -7.02
C SER A 171 -10.51 -32.64 -8.49
N LEU A 172 -9.99 -31.84 -9.41
CA LEU A 172 -10.15 -32.05 -10.86
C LEU A 172 -9.43 -33.31 -11.34
N SER A 173 -8.25 -33.61 -10.78
CA SER A 173 -7.52 -34.84 -11.10
C SER A 173 -8.30 -36.09 -10.67
N GLY A 174 -9.00 -36.04 -9.52
CA GLY A 174 -9.88 -37.13 -9.08
C GLY A 174 -11.03 -37.44 -10.05
N ILE A 175 -11.58 -36.42 -10.71
CA ILE A 175 -12.65 -36.58 -11.72
C ILE A 175 -12.12 -37.27 -12.98
N THR A 176 -10.90 -36.93 -13.41
CA THR A 176 -10.27 -37.58 -14.60
C THR A 176 -9.96 -39.06 -14.37
N VAL A 177 -9.65 -39.46 -13.13
CA VAL A 177 -9.42 -40.87 -12.76
C VAL A 177 -10.72 -41.69 -12.77
N GLY A 178 -11.88 -41.04 -12.60
CA GLY A 178 -13.21 -41.66 -12.67
C GLY A 178 -13.70 -42.01 -14.08
N GLY A 179 -12.85 -41.88 -15.11
CA GLY A 179 -13.15 -42.30 -16.49
C GLY A 179 -13.81 -41.23 -17.37
N VAL A 180 -14.00 -40.00 -16.88
CA VAL A 180 -14.56 -38.89 -17.67
C VAL A 180 -13.42 -37.96 -18.10
N ASP A 181 -12.84 -38.23 -19.27
CA ASP A 181 -11.74 -37.42 -19.83
C ASP A 181 -12.29 -36.18 -20.56
N LEU A 182 -12.62 -35.14 -19.79
CA LEU A 182 -13.13 -33.88 -20.32
C LEU A 182 -11.96 -32.92 -20.64
N PRO A 183 -11.85 -32.41 -21.88
CA PRO A 183 -10.78 -31.48 -22.26
C PRO A 183 -10.81 -30.18 -21.42
N ALA A 184 -11.99 -29.78 -20.95
CA ALA A 184 -12.20 -28.66 -20.04
C ALA A 184 -11.46 -28.84 -18.70
N VAL A 185 -11.57 -30.04 -18.12
CA VAL A 185 -10.96 -30.37 -16.82
C VAL A 185 -9.45 -30.32 -16.95
N ARG A 186 -8.89 -30.85 -18.04
CA ARG A 186 -7.45 -30.81 -18.31
C ARG A 186 -6.91 -29.37 -18.45
N LEU A 187 -7.62 -28.50 -19.18
CA LEU A 187 -7.23 -27.10 -19.33
C LEU A 187 -7.27 -26.36 -17.99
N VAL A 188 -8.34 -26.53 -17.22
CA VAL A 188 -8.47 -25.88 -15.90
C VAL A 188 -7.40 -26.39 -14.94
N THR A 189 -7.11 -27.69 -14.92
CA THR A 189 -6.01 -28.25 -14.12
C THR A 189 -4.65 -27.69 -14.53
N ALA A 190 -4.38 -27.57 -15.84
CA ALA A 190 -3.13 -26.98 -16.33
C ALA A 190 -2.97 -25.51 -15.92
N ILE A 191 -4.04 -24.71 -16.06
CA ILE A 191 -4.05 -23.30 -15.62
C ILE A 191 -3.86 -23.19 -14.11
N ALA A 192 -4.58 -24.00 -13.33
CA ALA A 192 -4.46 -24.00 -11.87
C ALA A 192 -3.03 -24.33 -11.43
N SER A 193 -2.43 -25.40 -11.98
CA SER A 193 -1.05 -25.80 -11.68
C SER A 193 -0.03 -24.72 -12.10
N GLY A 194 -0.22 -24.10 -13.27
CA GLY A 194 0.62 -22.99 -13.72
C GLY A 194 0.55 -21.78 -12.77
N LEU A 195 -0.66 -21.40 -12.34
CA LEU A 195 -0.85 -20.30 -11.37
C LEU A 195 -0.21 -20.61 -10.02
N VAL A 196 -0.32 -21.84 -9.52
CA VAL A 196 0.34 -22.27 -8.27
C VAL A 196 1.86 -22.15 -8.41
N SER A 197 2.44 -22.61 -9.52
CA SER A 197 3.88 -22.55 -9.79
C SER A 197 4.39 -21.11 -9.82
N VAL A 198 3.71 -20.23 -10.57
CA VAL A 198 4.05 -18.79 -10.62
C VAL A 198 3.90 -18.14 -9.25
N ALA A 199 2.81 -18.40 -8.52
CA ALA A 199 2.58 -17.83 -7.20
C ALA A 199 3.64 -18.27 -6.18
N ALA A 200 4.05 -19.54 -6.22
CA ALA A 200 5.11 -20.08 -5.38
C ALA A 200 6.46 -19.43 -5.71
N GLY A 201 6.81 -19.32 -7.01
CA GLY A 201 8.04 -18.66 -7.46
C GLY A 201 8.09 -17.19 -7.05
N VAL A 202 7.00 -16.43 -7.25
CA VAL A 202 6.90 -15.02 -6.85
C VAL A 202 6.99 -14.86 -5.33
N SER A 203 6.34 -15.73 -4.56
CA SER A 203 6.38 -15.71 -3.09
C SER A 203 7.80 -15.96 -2.57
N GLY A 204 8.52 -16.91 -3.17
CA GLY A 204 9.91 -17.22 -2.85
C GLY A 204 10.88 -16.11 -3.23
N PHE A 205 10.72 -15.53 -4.43
CA PHE A 205 11.63 -14.49 -4.93
C PHE A 205 11.57 -13.19 -4.14
N PHE A 206 10.36 -12.66 -3.91
CA PHE A 206 10.19 -11.36 -3.27
C PHE A 206 10.24 -11.40 -1.74
N LYS A 207 10.21 -12.60 -1.13
CA LYS A 207 10.33 -12.80 0.32
C LYS A 207 9.43 -11.88 1.14
N PHE A 208 8.18 -11.69 0.71
CA PHE A 208 7.24 -10.74 1.32
C PHE A 208 7.02 -10.98 2.82
N ARG A 209 7.13 -12.24 3.27
CA ARG A 209 7.00 -12.62 4.68
C ARG A 209 8.18 -12.11 5.52
N GLU A 210 9.41 -12.21 5.02
CA GLU A 210 10.61 -11.73 5.71
C GLU A 210 10.55 -10.19 5.84
N ARG A 211 10.26 -9.50 4.73
CA ARG A 211 10.10 -8.03 4.73
C ARG A 211 9.04 -7.56 5.72
N ARG A 212 7.87 -8.22 5.77
CA ARG A 212 6.82 -7.91 6.76
C ARG A 212 7.35 -8.02 8.18
N THR A 213 7.98 -9.14 8.52
CA THR A 213 8.43 -9.41 9.89
C THR A 213 9.46 -8.38 10.34
N THR A 214 10.44 -8.09 9.49
CA THR A 214 11.47 -7.09 9.79
C THR A 214 10.88 -5.69 9.98
N GLN A 215 10.00 -5.25 9.07
CA GLN A 215 9.35 -3.93 9.17
C GLN A 215 8.47 -3.81 10.43
N GLN A 216 7.74 -4.87 10.78
CA GLN A 216 6.91 -4.90 11.97
C GLN A 216 7.76 -4.86 13.25
N GLN A 217 8.85 -5.62 13.30
CA GLN A 217 9.79 -5.62 14.44
C GLN A 217 10.40 -4.24 14.65
N THR A 218 10.84 -3.56 13.58
CA THR A 218 11.34 -2.17 13.68
C THR A 218 10.24 -1.21 14.15
N ALA A 219 9.03 -1.29 13.58
CA ALA A 219 7.92 -0.44 13.99
C ALA A 219 7.56 -0.62 15.48
N ASP A 220 7.58 -1.85 15.97
CA ASP A 220 7.26 -2.17 17.36
C ASP A 220 8.39 -1.73 18.32
N ALA A 221 9.65 -1.85 17.90
CA ALA A 221 10.79 -1.30 18.64
C ALA A 221 10.72 0.23 18.73
N MET A 222 10.52 0.92 17.60
CA MET A 222 10.34 2.37 17.57
C MET A 222 9.15 2.84 18.41
N ARG A 223 8.01 2.14 18.33
CA ARG A 223 6.83 2.41 19.15
C ARG A 223 7.12 2.26 20.66
N ARG A 224 7.97 1.31 21.03
CA ARG A 224 8.42 1.14 22.42
C ARG A 224 9.24 2.34 22.90
N HIS A 225 10.18 2.84 22.09
CA HIS A 225 10.95 4.04 22.43
C HIS A 225 10.07 5.28 22.49
N LEU A 226 9.13 5.46 21.56
CA LEU A 226 8.17 6.57 21.59
C LEU A 226 7.33 6.56 22.86
N LYS A 227 6.81 5.40 23.25
CA LYS A 227 6.03 5.26 24.49
C LYS A 227 6.90 5.47 25.74
N ALA A 228 8.14 5.00 25.72
CA ALA A 228 9.05 5.17 26.84
C ALA A 228 9.47 6.65 27.04
N VAL A 229 9.64 7.41 25.95
CA VAL A 229 9.93 8.86 26.04
C VAL A 229 8.72 9.66 26.54
N GLU A 230 7.50 9.25 26.14
CA GLU A 230 6.26 9.88 26.59
C GLU A 230 6.01 9.66 28.09
N LEU A 231 6.29 8.44 28.57
CA LEU A 231 6.13 8.07 29.98
C LEU A 231 7.34 8.47 30.85
N ARG A 232 8.43 8.97 30.26
CA ARG A 232 9.73 9.21 30.92
C ARG A 232 10.20 8.01 31.76
N ILE A 233 10.30 6.85 31.13
CA ILE A 233 10.75 5.61 31.78
C ILE A 233 12.01 5.05 31.12
N ASN A 234 12.74 4.20 31.85
CA ASN A 234 13.97 3.53 31.42
C ASN A 234 15.07 4.53 31.00
N GLU A 235 15.59 4.42 29.78
CA GLU A 235 16.64 5.31 29.26
C GLU A 235 16.22 6.78 29.12
N TYR A 236 14.94 7.08 29.33
CA TYR A 236 14.35 8.41 29.24
C TYR A 236 13.95 9.00 30.60
N ASP A 237 14.34 8.35 31.70
CA ASP A 237 14.14 8.84 33.07
C ASP A 237 15.19 9.91 33.43
N ASN A 238 15.03 11.10 32.84
CA ASN A 238 15.87 12.27 33.11
C ASN A 238 15.00 13.53 33.17
N GLU A 239 15.36 14.47 34.05
CA GLU A 239 14.67 15.73 34.21
C GLU A 239 14.91 16.68 33.01
N ASP A 240 16.12 16.67 32.44
CA ASP A 240 16.49 17.48 31.29
C ASP A 240 15.87 16.94 29.99
N GLU A 241 14.82 17.63 29.53
CA GLU A 241 14.09 17.30 28.31
C GLU A 241 15.00 17.27 27.07
N LYS A 242 16.03 18.13 27.00
CA LYS A 242 16.94 18.18 25.86
C LYS A 242 17.75 16.89 25.74
N LEU A 243 18.23 16.36 26.87
CA LEU A 243 18.96 15.09 26.90
C LEU A 243 18.06 13.92 26.55
N VAL A 244 16.84 13.88 27.09
CA VAL A 244 15.84 12.85 26.79
C VAL A 244 15.50 12.81 25.31
N LEU A 245 15.18 13.97 24.71
CA LEU A 245 14.82 14.04 23.30
C LEU A 245 15.99 13.75 22.37
N LYS A 246 17.22 14.11 22.77
CA LYS A 246 18.43 13.76 22.01
C LYS A 246 18.68 12.25 22.01
N ALA A 247 18.58 11.60 23.17
CA ALA A 247 18.72 10.15 23.27
C ALA A 247 17.64 9.43 22.44
N PHE A 248 16.39 9.93 22.50
CA PHE A 248 15.31 9.41 21.67
C PHE A 248 15.62 9.52 20.17
N ALA A 249 16.08 10.69 19.72
CA ALA A 249 16.42 10.89 18.32
C ALA A 249 17.57 9.95 17.88
N GLN A 250 18.59 9.77 18.71
CA GLN A 250 19.70 8.86 18.42
C GLN A 250 19.24 7.41 18.26
N ASN A 251 18.44 6.90 19.20
CA ASN A 251 17.96 5.52 19.16
C ASN A 251 16.99 5.27 17.99
N MET A 252 16.20 6.28 17.63
CA MET A 252 15.33 6.20 16.45
C MET A 252 16.13 6.16 15.13
N GLU A 253 17.19 6.95 14.99
CA GLU A 253 18.07 6.89 13.81
C GLU A 253 18.84 5.56 13.74
N GLU A 254 19.30 5.02 14.86
CA GLU A 254 19.94 3.70 14.89
C GLU A 254 18.99 2.60 14.39
N LEU A 255 17.73 2.60 14.84
CA LEU A 255 16.71 1.66 14.37
C LEU A 255 16.42 1.81 12.87
N LYS A 256 16.43 3.03 12.33
CA LYS A 256 16.27 3.30 10.89
C LYS A 256 17.46 2.75 10.10
N ASP A 257 18.68 2.97 10.58
CA ASP A 257 19.88 2.49 9.92
C ASP A 257 19.96 0.95 9.95
N GLU A 258 19.60 0.32 11.05
CA GLU A 258 19.47 -1.14 11.13
C GLU A 258 18.44 -1.67 10.13
N GLN A 259 17.27 -1.03 10.06
CA GLN A 259 16.24 -1.40 9.09
C GLN A 259 16.75 -1.28 7.66
N ARG A 260 17.45 -0.19 7.33
CA ARG A 260 17.99 0.05 5.98
C ARG A 260 19.01 -1.02 5.62
N LYS A 261 19.89 -1.39 6.56
CA LYS A 261 20.84 -2.50 6.38
C LYS A 261 20.13 -3.83 6.13
N ARG A 262 19.08 -4.14 6.89
CA ARG A 262 18.28 -5.37 6.70
C ARG A 262 17.58 -5.39 5.34
N GLU A 263 17.05 -4.25 4.87
CA GLU A 263 16.43 -4.17 3.54
C GLU A 263 17.44 -4.37 2.41
N LEU A 264 18.63 -3.78 2.52
CA LEU A 264 19.72 -4.00 1.55
C LEU A 264 20.15 -5.47 1.51
N GLN A 265 20.28 -6.12 2.67
CA GLN A 265 20.60 -7.56 2.73
C GLN A 265 19.51 -8.42 2.09
N LEU A 266 18.23 -8.05 2.28
CA LEU A 266 17.12 -8.76 1.64
C LEU A 266 17.15 -8.58 0.13
N GLU A 267 17.44 -7.38 -0.37
CA GLU A 267 17.60 -7.09 -1.80
C GLU A 267 18.77 -7.86 -2.42
N GLU A 268 19.92 -7.89 -1.75
CA GLU A 268 21.08 -8.66 -2.20
C GLU A 268 20.76 -10.18 -2.21
N SER A 269 20.08 -10.69 -1.17
CA SER A 269 19.69 -12.10 -1.11
C SER A 269 18.68 -12.49 -2.19
N THR A 270 17.80 -11.55 -2.60
CA THR A 270 16.89 -11.75 -3.73
C THR A 270 17.65 -11.72 -5.06
N ASN A 271 18.64 -10.82 -5.22
CA ASN A 271 19.42 -10.68 -6.45
C ASN A 271 20.44 -11.80 -6.67
N LYS A 272 20.88 -12.49 -5.61
CA LYS A 272 21.80 -13.63 -5.69
C LYS A 272 21.13 -14.97 -6.02
N ASN A 273 19.79 -15.04 -5.94
CA ASN A 273 18.99 -16.26 -6.21
C ASN A 273 18.32 -16.40 -7.60
N PRO A 274 18.67 -15.69 -8.70
CA PRO A 274 17.96 -15.86 -9.97
C PRO A 274 18.34 -17.12 -10.78
N THR A 275 19.22 -17.99 -10.28
CA THR A 275 19.74 -19.15 -11.05
C THR A 275 19.85 -20.45 -10.24
N GLN A 276 18.79 -20.85 -9.53
CA GLN A 276 18.59 -22.25 -9.12
C GLN A 276 17.17 -22.70 -9.43
#